data_AF-A0A1Q2LIY7-F1
#
_entry.id   AF-A0A1Q2LIY7-F1
#
_cell.length_a   1.000
_cell.length_b   1.000
_cell.length_c   1.000
_cell.angle_alpha   90.00
_cell.angle_beta   90.00
_cell.angle_gamma   90.00
#
_symmetry.space_group_name_H-M   'P 1'
#
loop_
_entity.id
_entity.type
_entity.pdbx_description
1 polymer ?
#
loop_
_entity_poly.entity_id
_entity_poly.type
_entity_poly.pdbx_seq_one_letter_code
_entity_poly.pdbx_strand_id
1 'polypeptide(L)'
;MKLIEILYSLLIVSILASSAWFAYSFSLPNNTRAALTTLYAIKHTRMLSLIDHSKLGYIGFGDIYSFARVDSKRLLQNNAPFYWQLQFHTSGIYTKNSLSIYRDTPRFANTTDFDKRPLAGDIVALHIGTTQCLSGYNNTNITGFCKDNALFDFRLHESTRLQTLTLQPPTTCQERDTFRFYFDEFSKVLCGQRLHTPNSLQRILVGNMMIFIEPKTGYAFL
;
A
#
# COMPACT_ATOMS: atom_id res chain seq x y z
N MET A 1 6.96 -42.58 41.77
CA MET A 1 6.33 -42.33 40.47
C MET A 1 6.56 -43.53 39.58
N LYS A 2 5.51 -44.00 38.90
CA LYS A 2 5.62 -45.12 37.97
C LYS A 2 6.28 -44.64 36.67
N LEU A 3 7.09 -45.48 36.01
CA LEU A 3 7.78 -45.15 34.75
C LEU A 3 6.81 -44.62 33.67
N ILE A 4 5.58 -45.16 33.64
CA ILE A 4 4.49 -44.74 32.75
C ILE A 4 4.05 -43.29 33.00
N GLU A 5 3.97 -42.86 34.26
CA GLU A 5 3.57 -41.48 34.61
C GLU A 5 4.63 -40.47 34.13
N ILE A 6 5.91 -40.84 34.19
CA ILE A 6 7.02 -40.03 33.68
C ILE A 6 6.93 -39.91 32.16
N LEU A 7 6.66 -41.02 31.45
CA LEU A 7 6.50 -41.01 29.99
C LEU A 7 5.34 -40.10 29.53
N TYR A 8 4.17 -40.20 30.18
CA TYR A 8 3.04 -39.31 29.86
C TYR A 8 3.34 -37.84 30.18
N SER A 9 4.01 -37.58 31.30
CA SER A 9 4.42 -36.21 31.67
C SER A 9 5.37 -35.62 30.62
N LEU A 10 6.37 -36.39 30.18
CA LEU A 10 7.30 -35.96 29.12
C LEU A 10 6.60 -35.72 27.78
N LEU A 11 5.63 -36.58 27.41
CA LEU A 11 4.85 -36.39 26.19
C LEU A 11 4.05 -35.08 26.23
N ILE A 12 3.36 -34.80 27.34
CA ILE A 12 2.58 -33.57 27.52
C ILE A 12 3.51 -32.34 27.44
N VAL A 13 4.64 -32.37 28.14
CA VAL A 13 5.64 -31.28 28.10
C VAL A 13 6.16 -31.08 26.68
N SER A 14 6.45 -32.15 25.94
CA SER A 14 6.91 -32.07 24.55
C SER A 14 5.88 -31.43 23.62
N ILE A 15 4.59 -31.77 23.77
CA ILE A 15 3.51 -31.20 22.97
C ILE A 15 3.36 -29.70 23.29
N LEU A 16 3.38 -29.32 24.57
CA LEU A 16 3.28 -27.92 25.00
C LEU A 16 4.50 -27.10 24.54
N ALA A 17 5.71 -27.65 24.66
CA ALA A 17 6.92 -26.98 24.20
C ALA A 17 6.92 -26.77 22.68
N SER A 18 6.49 -27.79 21.92
CA SER A 18 6.41 -27.71 20.46
C SER A 18 5.37 -26.69 20.02
N SER A 19 4.17 -26.71 20.60
CA SER A 19 3.11 -25.74 20.24
C SER A 19 3.51 -24.30 20.60
N ALA A 20 4.13 -24.09 21.75
CA ALA A 20 4.67 -22.80 22.15
C ALA A 20 5.80 -22.33 21.21
N TRP A 21 6.70 -23.24 20.80
CA TRP A 21 7.77 -22.92 19.85
C TRP A 21 7.25 -22.54 18.48
N PHE A 22 6.25 -23.26 17.94
CA PHE A 22 5.61 -22.91 16.67
C PHE A 22 4.90 -21.56 16.76
N ALA A 23 4.09 -21.33 17.81
CA ALA A 23 3.42 -20.05 18.02
C ALA A 23 4.43 -18.89 18.12
N TYR A 24 5.53 -19.09 18.86
CA TYR A 24 6.62 -18.13 18.95
C TYR A 24 7.27 -17.87 17.59
N SER A 25 7.58 -18.92 16.83
CA SER A 25 8.23 -18.80 15.51
C SER A 25 7.35 -18.03 14.52
N PHE A 26 6.04 -18.28 14.49
CA PHE A 26 5.08 -17.51 13.68
C PHE A 26 4.90 -16.07 14.19
N SER A 27 5.26 -15.80 15.45
CA SER A 27 5.24 -14.47 16.04
C SER A 27 6.51 -13.65 15.75
N LEU A 28 7.54 -14.24 15.13
CA LEU A 28 8.75 -13.50 14.79
C LEU A 28 8.52 -12.59 13.56
N PRO A 29 9.25 -11.47 13.44
CA PRO A 29 9.18 -10.61 12.28
C PRO A 29 9.51 -11.35 10.98
N ASN A 30 8.68 -11.17 9.94
CA ASN A 30 8.88 -11.78 8.63
C ASN A 30 9.24 -10.70 7.59
N ASN A 31 10.50 -10.25 7.65
CA ASN A 31 11.00 -9.20 6.76
C ASN A 31 10.96 -9.61 5.28
N THR A 32 11.18 -10.89 4.96
CA THR A 32 11.11 -11.41 3.59
C THR A 32 9.72 -11.24 3.00
N ARG A 33 8.67 -11.64 3.73
CA ARG A 33 7.29 -11.43 3.28
C ARG A 33 6.98 -9.96 3.13
N ALA A 34 7.39 -9.13 4.09
CA ALA A 34 7.17 -7.69 4.02
C ALA A 34 7.83 -7.04 2.80
N ALA A 35 9.07 -7.42 2.50
CA ALA A 35 9.82 -6.92 1.35
C ALA A 35 9.20 -7.39 0.02
N LEU A 36 8.78 -8.65 -0.08
CA LEU A 36 8.10 -9.18 -1.27
C LEU A 36 6.72 -8.53 -1.47
N THR A 37 5.93 -8.34 -0.43
CA THR A 37 4.65 -7.60 -0.51
C THR A 37 4.87 -6.16 -0.96
N THR A 38 5.92 -5.51 -0.44
CA THR A 38 6.27 -4.14 -0.83
C THR A 38 6.70 -4.08 -2.30
N LEU A 39 7.55 -5.02 -2.74
CA LEU A 39 7.97 -5.12 -4.13
C LEU A 39 6.79 -5.40 -5.06
N TYR A 40 5.88 -6.28 -4.65
CA TYR A 40 4.62 -6.54 -5.35
C TYR A 40 3.80 -5.25 -5.48
N ALA A 41 3.62 -4.50 -4.39
CA ALA A 41 2.85 -3.25 -4.41
C ALA A 41 3.43 -2.22 -5.39
N ILE A 42 4.76 -2.07 -5.43
CA ILE A 42 5.46 -1.18 -6.36
C ILE A 42 5.23 -1.62 -7.81
N LYS A 43 5.47 -2.91 -8.11
CA LYS A 43 5.30 -3.46 -9.46
C LYS A 43 3.84 -3.41 -9.92
N HIS A 44 2.91 -3.66 -9.02
CA HIS A 44 1.48 -3.62 -9.30
C HIS A 44 1.02 -2.20 -9.59
N THR A 45 1.45 -1.21 -8.81
CA THR A 45 1.13 0.21 -9.06
C THR A 45 1.65 0.68 -10.41
N ARG A 46 2.90 0.30 -10.76
CA ARG A 46 3.47 0.55 -12.10
C ARG A 46 2.64 -0.10 -13.22
N MET A 47 2.20 -1.35 -13.01
CA MET A 47 1.38 -2.04 -14.00
C MET A 47 0.04 -1.30 -14.18
N LEU A 48 -0.61 -0.91 -13.08
CA LEU A 48 -1.84 -0.12 -13.13
C LEU A 48 -1.67 1.18 -13.92
N SER A 49 -0.57 1.91 -13.74
CA SER A 49 -0.33 3.14 -14.52
C SER A 49 -0.07 2.88 -16.00
N LEU A 50 0.54 1.75 -16.36
CA LEU A 50 0.79 1.35 -17.75
C LEU A 50 -0.49 0.95 -18.49
N ILE A 51 -1.43 0.28 -17.82
CA ILE A 51 -2.66 -0.19 -18.46
C ILE A 51 -3.77 0.87 -18.45
N ASP A 52 -3.65 1.85 -17.56
CA ASP A 52 -4.69 2.85 -17.34
C ASP A 52 -4.44 4.09 -18.22
N HIS A 53 -4.85 4.01 -19.48
CA HIS A 53 -4.89 5.16 -20.39
C HIS A 53 -6.19 5.95 -20.31
N SER A 54 -6.99 5.77 -19.25
CA SER A 54 -8.31 6.37 -19.18
C SER A 54 -8.24 7.89 -19.05
N LYS A 55 -8.58 8.57 -20.15
CA LYS A 55 -8.93 10.00 -20.17
C LYS A 55 -10.44 10.09 -20.02
N LEU A 56 -10.89 10.52 -18.85
CA LEU A 56 -12.31 10.68 -18.54
C LEU A 56 -12.76 12.01 -19.16
N GLY A 57 -13.44 11.94 -20.30
CA GLY A 57 -13.73 13.13 -21.12
C GLY A 57 -15.14 13.23 -21.70
N TYR A 58 -16.09 12.38 -21.26
CA TYR A 58 -17.44 12.37 -21.84
C TYR A 58 -18.53 12.65 -20.82
N ILE A 59 -19.08 13.87 -20.88
CA ILE A 59 -20.09 14.46 -19.98
C ILE A 59 -21.51 13.92 -20.27
N GLY A 60 -21.70 13.16 -21.36
CA GLY A 60 -23.02 12.66 -21.78
C GLY A 60 -23.52 11.42 -21.04
N PHE A 61 -22.68 10.76 -20.24
CA PHE A 61 -23.18 9.82 -19.24
C PHE A 61 -23.68 10.65 -18.06
N GLY A 62 -25.01 10.70 -17.84
CA GLY A 62 -25.57 11.23 -16.60
C GLY A 62 -24.98 10.51 -15.38
N ASP A 63 -25.25 10.96 -14.15
CA ASP A 63 -24.77 10.33 -12.91
C ASP A 63 -25.32 8.90 -12.75
N ILE A 64 -24.78 7.93 -13.50
CA ILE A 64 -25.08 6.50 -13.34
C ILE A 64 -24.35 5.98 -12.09
N TYR A 65 -23.29 6.68 -11.66
CA TYR A 65 -22.50 6.37 -10.49
C TYR A 65 -22.49 7.55 -9.50
N SER A 66 -23.47 7.55 -8.59
CA SER A 66 -23.49 8.42 -7.42
C SER A 66 -22.40 7.95 -6.43
N PHE A 67 -21.15 8.34 -6.68
CA PHE A 67 -20.12 8.27 -5.67
C PHE A 67 -20.27 9.51 -4.79
N ALA A 68 -20.86 9.38 -3.60
CA ALA A 68 -21.21 10.49 -2.70
C ALA A 68 -20.06 11.44 -2.30
N ARG A 69 -18.81 11.19 -2.74
CA ARG A 69 -17.62 12.00 -2.47
C ARG A 69 -16.79 12.36 -3.70
N VAL A 70 -17.15 11.90 -4.90
CA VAL A 70 -16.46 12.21 -6.16
C VAL A 70 -17.28 13.22 -6.94
N ASP A 71 -16.66 14.33 -7.37
CA ASP A 71 -17.29 15.28 -8.28
C ASP A 71 -17.15 14.73 -9.71
N SER A 72 -18.15 13.96 -10.15
CA SER A 72 -18.20 13.30 -11.46
C SER A 72 -18.10 14.30 -12.61
N LYS A 73 -18.71 15.48 -12.47
CA LYS A 73 -18.65 16.55 -13.46
C LYS A 73 -17.23 17.09 -13.62
N ARG A 74 -16.53 17.39 -12.51
CA ARG A 74 -15.12 17.83 -12.56
C ARG A 74 -14.20 16.72 -13.03
N LEU A 75 -14.45 15.47 -12.62
CA LEU A 75 -13.71 14.30 -13.08
C LEU A 75 -13.73 14.18 -14.62
N LEU A 76 -14.89 14.42 -15.23
CA LEU A 76 -15.09 14.34 -16.69
C LEU A 76 -14.66 15.60 -17.46
N GLN A 77 -14.47 16.73 -16.76
CA GLN A 77 -14.03 17.99 -17.36
C GLN A 77 -12.50 18.14 -17.35
N ASN A 78 -11.80 17.40 -16.49
CA ASN A 78 -10.37 17.57 -16.29
C ASN A 78 -9.57 16.63 -17.19
N ASN A 79 -8.84 17.20 -18.16
CA ASN A 79 -7.92 16.44 -19.03
C ASN A 79 -6.58 16.11 -18.36
N ALA A 80 -6.44 16.36 -17.05
CA ALA A 80 -5.23 16.07 -16.31
C ALA A 80 -5.03 14.54 -16.19
N PRO A 81 -3.81 14.01 -16.42
CA PRO A 81 -3.53 12.61 -16.19
C PRO A 81 -3.71 12.29 -14.70
N PHE A 82 -4.52 11.28 -14.43
CA PHE A 82 -4.63 10.70 -13.10
C PHE A 82 -3.45 9.77 -12.89
N TYR A 83 -2.77 9.89 -11.75
CA TYR A 83 -1.65 9.04 -11.43
C TYR A 83 -2.08 7.97 -10.43
N TRP A 84 -1.77 6.72 -10.73
CA TRP A 84 -1.73 5.68 -9.71
C TRP A 84 -0.59 5.99 -8.75
N GLN A 85 -0.91 5.93 -7.46
CA GLN A 85 0.05 6.22 -6.41
C GLN A 85 0.12 5.09 -5.40
N LEU A 86 1.34 4.82 -4.96
CA LEU A 86 1.66 3.95 -3.84
C LEU A 86 2.11 4.83 -2.68
N GLN A 87 1.34 4.82 -1.60
CA GLN A 87 1.70 5.47 -0.35
C GLN A 87 2.22 4.47 0.65
N PHE A 88 3.29 4.88 1.31
CA PHE A 88 3.88 4.22 2.45
C PHE A 88 3.54 5.03 3.69
N HIS A 89 2.97 4.35 4.69
CA HIS A 89 2.65 4.93 5.98
C HIS A 89 3.71 4.48 6.97
N THR A 90 4.54 5.40 7.47
CA THR A 90 5.63 5.07 8.39
C THR A 90 5.24 5.27 9.86
N SER A 91 4.15 6.00 10.11
CA SER A 91 3.62 6.28 11.45
C SER A 91 2.08 6.19 11.48
N GLY A 92 1.49 6.48 12.64
CA GLY A 92 0.04 6.43 12.87
C GLY A 92 -0.42 5.18 13.62
N ILE A 93 -1.41 5.34 14.51
CA ILE A 93 -1.87 4.29 15.44
C ILE A 93 -2.44 3.07 14.69
N TYR A 94 -3.05 3.28 13.53
CA TYR A 94 -3.73 2.23 12.75
C TYR A 94 -3.14 2.01 11.35
N THR A 95 -2.01 2.66 11.05
CA THR A 95 -1.40 2.67 9.71
C THR A 95 0.11 2.52 9.75
N LYS A 96 0.73 2.38 10.92
CA LYS A 96 2.19 2.28 11.03
C LYS A 96 2.70 1.12 10.17
N ASN A 97 3.74 1.38 9.39
CA ASN A 97 4.34 0.44 8.44
C ASN A 97 3.29 -0.28 7.59
N SER A 98 2.52 0.47 6.82
CA SER A 98 1.51 -0.07 5.91
C SER A 98 1.59 0.58 4.54
N LEU A 99 0.93 -0.03 3.55
CA LEU A 99 0.95 0.37 2.15
C LEU A 99 -0.46 0.63 1.64
N SER A 100 -0.65 1.59 0.76
CA SER A 100 -1.93 1.79 0.06
C SER A 100 -1.70 2.13 -1.41
N ILE A 101 -2.47 1.50 -2.29
CA ILE A 101 -2.47 1.81 -3.72
C ILE A 101 -3.82 2.42 -4.09
N TYR A 102 -3.78 3.64 -4.63
CA TYR A 102 -4.99 4.37 -4.98
C TYR A 102 -4.74 5.30 -6.17
N ARG A 103 -5.83 5.76 -6.76
CA ARG A 103 -5.86 6.78 -7.82
C ARG A 103 -6.65 7.97 -7.29
N ASP A 104 -6.00 9.14 -7.29
CA ASP A 104 -6.58 10.39 -6.76
C ASP A 104 -7.80 10.78 -7.62
N THR A 105 -8.87 11.24 -6.97
CA THR A 105 -10.14 11.62 -7.64
C THR A 105 -10.61 13.00 -7.17
N PRO A 106 -11.19 13.82 -8.06
CA PRO A 106 -11.73 15.11 -7.70
C PRO A 106 -13.00 14.97 -6.89
N ARG A 107 -13.20 15.90 -5.97
CA ARG A 107 -14.24 15.86 -4.95
C ARG A 107 -15.06 17.14 -5.00
N PHE A 108 -16.20 17.13 -4.32
CA PHE A 108 -16.96 18.35 -4.05
C PHE A 108 -16.25 19.19 -2.98
N ALA A 109 -15.10 19.77 -3.31
CA ALA A 109 -14.31 20.63 -2.42
C ALA A 109 -14.02 21.98 -3.11
N ASN A 110 -13.93 23.05 -2.33
CA ASN A 110 -13.72 24.40 -2.89
C ASN A 110 -12.23 24.72 -3.18
N THR A 111 -11.28 24.00 -2.57
CA THR A 111 -9.85 24.39 -2.56
C THR A 111 -8.86 23.26 -2.83
N THR A 112 -9.29 22.00 -2.81
CA THR A 112 -8.41 20.83 -2.94
C THR A 112 -9.05 19.76 -3.80
N ASP A 113 -9.08 20.01 -5.10
CA ASP A 113 -9.64 19.07 -6.09
C ASP A 113 -8.74 17.86 -6.33
N PHE A 114 -7.46 17.92 -5.94
CA PHE A 114 -6.50 16.81 -5.94
C PHE A 114 -5.44 17.11 -4.88
N ASP A 115 -5.71 16.77 -3.62
CA ASP A 115 -4.75 17.04 -2.54
C ASP A 115 -3.62 16.01 -2.46
N LYS A 116 -3.63 15.00 -3.35
CA LYS A 116 -2.62 13.94 -3.41
C LYS A 116 -2.52 13.16 -2.10
N ARG A 117 -3.63 13.16 -1.33
CA ARG A 117 -3.79 12.43 -0.07
C ARG A 117 -4.91 11.40 -0.27
N PRO A 118 -4.74 10.16 0.23
CA PRO A 118 -5.75 9.14 0.17
C PRO A 118 -6.91 9.52 1.07
N LEU A 119 -8.05 9.81 0.43
CA LEU A 119 -9.26 10.23 1.10
C LEU A 119 -10.45 9.47 0.51
N ALA A 120 -11.54 9.49 1.25
CA ALA A 120 -12.74 8.77 0.83
C ALA A 120 -13.30 9.37 -0.46
N GLY A 121 -13.38 8.55 -1.50
CA GLY A 121 -13.70 8.95 -2.87
C GLY A 121 -12.67 8.41 -3.86
N ASP A 122 -11.43 8.24 -3.41
CA ASP A 122 -10.35 7.72 -4.25
C ASP A 122 -10.58 6.25 -4.63
N ILE A 123 -10.17 5.92 -5.85
CA ILE A 123 -10.26 4.55 -6.36
C ILE A 123 -9.10 3.77 -5.75
N VAL A 124 -9.42 2.79 -4.90
CA VAL A 124 -8.44 1.88 -4.30
C VAL A 124 -8.18 0.71 -5.24
N ALA A 125 -6.92 0.32 -5.43
CA ALA A 125 -6.60 -0.84 -6.25
C ALA A 125 -7.10 -2.14 -5.62
N LEU A 126 -7.45 -3.10 -6.45
CA LEU A 126 -7.90 -4.43 -6.03
C LEU A 126 -6.82 -5.47 -6.31
N HIS A 127 -6.72 -6.46 -5.43
CA HIS A 127 -5.88 -7.62 -5.64
C HIS A 127 -6.40 -8.45 -6.81
N ILE A 128 -5.50 -8.80 -7.74
CA ILE A 128 -5.84 -9.48 -9.01
C ILE A 128 -6.58 -10.81 -8.78
N GLY A 129 -6.21 -11.56 -7.74
CA GLY A 129 -6.75 -12.91 -7.49
C GLY A 129 -7.90 -13.00 -6.50
N THR A 130 -8.11 -11.98 -5.66
CA THR A 130 -9.04 -12.08 -4.51
C THR A 130 -10.02 -10.92 -4.39
N THR A 131 -9.95 -9.94 -5.30
CA THR A 131 -10.75 -8.69 -5.29
C THR A 131 -10.70 -7.88 -3.99
N GLN A 132 -9.76 -8.21 -3.10
CA GLN A 132 -9.50 -7.50 -1.85
C GLN A 132 -8.84 -6.15 -2.13
N CYS A 133 -9.18 -5.13 -1.36
CA CYS A 133 -8.62 -3.80 -1.53
C CYS A 133 -7.17 -3.73 -1.02
N LEU A 134 -6.28 -3.17 -1.84
CA LEU A 134 -4.86 -3.01 -1.55
C LEU A 134 -4.61 -1.73 -0.74
N SER A 135 -5.03 -1.75 0.54
CA SER A 135 -4.90 -0.59 1.42
C SER A 135 -4.62 -0.95 2.87
N GLY A 136 -3.68 -0.22 3.47
CA GLY A 136 -3.35 -0.28 4.89
C GLY A 136 -4.31 0.49 5.80
N TYR A 137 -5.20 1.32 5.24
CA TYR A 137 -6.13 2.13 6.03
C TYR A 137 -7.20 1.30 6.73
N ASN A 138 -7.61 1.76 7.92
CA ASN A 138 -8.61 1.12 8.77
C ASN A 138 -9.77 2.09 9.09
N ASN A 139 -10.57 2.51 8.09
CA ASN A 139 -12.01 2.80 8.30
C ASN A 139 -12.59 4.24 8.15
N THR A 140 -11.82 5.30 7.87
CA THR A 140 -12.43 6.63 7.62
C THR A 140 -12.31 7.13 6.18
N ASN A 141 -11.27 6.72 5.45
CA ASN A 141 -10.88 7.27 4.15
C ASN A 141 -11.06 6.32 2.97
N ILE A 142 -11.75 5.20 3.14
CA ILE A 142 -11.98 4.19 2.09
C ILE A 142 -13.47 3.88 1.97
N THR A 143 -13.90 3.44 0.78
CA THR A 143 -15.28 3.01 0.51
C THR A 143 -15.69 1.90 1.48
N GLY A 144 -16.99 1.79 1.79
CA GLY A 144 -17.51 0.76 2.71
C GLY A 144 -17.01 -0.65 2.34
N PHE A 145 -17.04 -0.97 1.04
CA PHE A 145 -16.49 -2.23 0.51
C PHE A 145 -15.04 -2.49 0.95
N CYS A 146 -14.15 -1.50 0.85
CA CYS A 146 -12.75 -1.69 1.22
C CYS A 146 -12.50 -1.69 2.73
N LYS A 147 -13.42 -1.19 3.57
CA LYS A 147 -13.28 -1.28 5.04
C LYS A 147 -13.31 -2.73 5.49
N ASP A 148 -14.22 -3.50 4.92
CA ASP A 148 -14.48 -4.88 5.32
C ASP A 148 -13.71 -5.90 4.44
N ASN A 149 -13.09 -5.44 3.34
CA ASN A 149 -12.42 -6.29 2.36
C ASN A 149 -10.97 -5.87 2.06
N ALA A 150 -10.28 -5.23 3.02
CA ALA A 150 -8.86 -4.87 2.85
C ALA A 150 -7.95 -6.11 2.94
N LEU A 151 -6.95 -6.19 2.05
CA LEU A 151 -5.94 -7.23 2.09
C LEU A 151 -5.01 -7.01 3.29
N PHE A 152 -5.07 -7.92 4.26
CA PHE A 152 -4.32 -7.80 5.52
C PHE A 152 -2.80 -7.66 5.33
N ASP A 153 -2.23 -8.26 4.29
CA ASP A 153 -0.79 -8.19 4.00
C ASP A 153 -0.30 -6.77 3.67
N PHE A 154 -1.18 -5.81 3.36
CA PHE A 154 -0.81 -4.41 3.16
C PHE A 154 -0.65 -3.65 4.48
N ARG A 155 -1.06 -4.24 5.60
CA ARG A 155 -0.78 -3.78 6.97
C ARG A 155 0.47 -4.51 7.48
N LEU A 156 1.66 -4.09 7.05
CA LEU A 156 2.90 -4.86 7.24
C LEU A 156 3.30 -4.97 8.71
N HIS A 157 3.03 -3.95 9.53
CA HIS A 157 3.26 -4.04 10.97
C HIS A 157 2.42 -5.14 11.62
N GLU A 158 1.15 -5.24 11.26
CA GLU A 158 0.22 -6.21 11.83
C GLU A 158 0.44 -7.62 11.25
N SER A 159 0.64 -7.72 9.94
CA SER A 159 0.76 -9.00 9.23
C SER A 159 2.13 -9.66 9.34
N THR A 160 3.20 -8.87 9.44
CA THR A 160 4.58 -9.36 9.43
C THR A 160 5.43 -8.87 10.59
N ARG A 161 4.86 -8.08 11.51
CA ARG A 161 5.58 -7.40 12.60
C ARG A 161 6.74 -6.55 12.11
N LEU A 162 6.60 -5.98 10.91
CA LEU A 162 7.58 -5.08 10.34
C LEU A 162 7.81 -3.90 11.27
N GLN A 163 9.07 -3.68 11.66
CA GLN A 163 9.46 -2.57 12.53
C GLN A 163 9.98 -1.38 11.73
N THR A 164 10.71 -1.65 10.66
CA THR A 164 11.39 -0.63 9.85
C THR A 164 10.78 -0.57 8.46
N LEU A 165 10.19 0.58 8.13
CA LEU A 165 9.80 0.94 6.77
C LEU A 165 10.20 2.39 6.55
N THR A 166 11.25 2.63 5.76
CA THR A 166 11.78 4.00 5.58
C THR A 166 12.29 4.21 4.17
N LEU A 167 12.16 5.45 3.68
CA LEU A 167 12.84 5.89 2.48
C LEU A 167 14.23 6.40 2.86
N GLN A 168 15.27 5.81 2.30
CA GLN A 168 16.65 6.12 2.62
C GLN A 168 17.15 7.33 1.81
N PRO A 169 17.87 8.27 2.43
CA PRO A 169 18.50 9.37 1.72
C PRO A 169 19.67 8.87 0.85
N PRO A 170 20.08 9.64 -0.17
CA PRO A 170 19.49 10.91 -0.61
C PRO A 170 18.19 10.71 -1.39
N THR A 171 17.15 11.47 -1.05
CA THR A 171 15.85 11.45 -1.75
C THR A 171 15.21 12.84 -1.74
N THR A 172 14.48 13.16 -2.80
CA THR A 172 13.63 14.36 -2.91
C THR A 172 12.15 14.05 -2.64
N CYS A 173 11.84 12.80 -2.29
CA CYS A 173 10.49 12.27 -2.15
C CYS A 173 10.04 12.10 -0.70
N GLN A 174 10.86 12.52 0.26
CA GLN A 174 10.57 12.34 1.68
C GLN A 174 9.49 13.30 2.15
N GLU A 175 8.49 12.75 2.84
CA GLU A 175 7.48 13.51 3.58
C GLU A 175 7.61 13.18 5.09
N ARG A 176 6.87 13.90 5.94
CA ARG A 176 7.07 13.83 7.40
C ARG A 176 6.79 12.43 7.98
N ASP A 177 5.65 11.86 7.63
CA ASP A 177 5.07 10.65 8.24
C ASP A 177 4.76 9.55 7.20
N THR A 178 5.00 9.88 5.94
CA THR A 178 4.64 9.09 4.77
C THR A 178 5.69 9.32 3.69
N PHE A 179 5.68 8.48 2.67
CA PHE A 179 6.28 8.82 1.39
C PHE A 179 5.46 8.19 0.27
N ARG A 180 5.48 8.81 -0.90
CA ARG A 180 4.61 8.44 -2.02
C ARG A 180 5.40 8.35 -3.30
N PHE A 181 5.07 7.34 -4.08
CA PHE A 181 5.49 7.23 -5.47
C PHE A 181 4.28 7.20 -6.37
N TYR A 182 4.33 8.00 -7.41
CA TYR A 182 3.37 8.03 -8.50
C TYR A 182 4.04 7.42 -9.72
N PHE A 183 3.26 6.80 -10.58
CA PHE A 183 3.74 6.31 -11.87
C PHE A 183 2.95 6.98 -12.98
N ASP A 184 3.65 7.56 -13.95
CA ASP A 184 3.02 8.05 -15.17
C ASP A 184 2.67 6.91 -16.13
N GLU A 185 2.04 7.27 -17.26
CA GLU A 185 1.64 6.33 -18.32
C GLU A 185 2.84 5.63 -19.00
N PHE A 186 4.07 6.09 -18.74
CA PHE A 186 5.32 5.51 -19.22
C PHE A 186 6.12 4.83 -18.11
N SER A 187 5.50 4.58 -16.96
CA SER A 187 6.15 4.04 -15.74
C SER A 187 7.22 4.92 -15.10
N LYS A 188 7.39 6.18 -15.50
CA LYS A 188 8.33 7.06 -14.78
C LYS A 188 7.81 7.31 -13.38
N VAL A 189 8.72 7.27 -12.43
CA VAL A 189 8.43 7.57 -11.04
C VAL A 189 8.33 9.07 -10.88
N LEU A 190 7.26 9.52 -10.24
CA LEU A 190 7.11 10.89 -9.76
C LEU A 190 6.93 10.87 -8.24
N CYS A 191 7.30 11.96 -7.56
CA CYS A 191 7.09 12.10 -6.13
C CYS A 191 7.00 13.58 -5.71
N GLY A 192 6.68 13.80 -4.44
CA GLY A 192 6.64 15.13 -3.82
C GLY A 192 5.35 15.92 -4.10
N GLN A 193 5.15 16.98 -3.32
CA GLN A 193 3.95 17.82 -3.41
C GLN A 193 3.85 18.51 -4.78
N ARG A 194 4.98 19.00 -5.30
CA ARG A 194 5.16 19.33 -6.72
C ARG A 194 5.75 18.10 -7.39
N LEU A 195 4.94 17.40 -8.19
CA LEU A 195 5.34 16.14 -8.82
C LEU A 195 6.57 16.40 -9.69
N HIS A 196 7.62 15.64 -9.43
CA HIS A 196 8.86 15.67 -10.19
C HIS A 196 9.44 14.26 -10.23
N THR A 197 10.26 13.99 -11.23
CA THR A 197 11.05 12.75 -11.29
C THR A 197 12.18 12.82 -10.27
N PRO A 198 12.37 11.81 -9.41
CA PRO A 198 13.51 11.77 -8.49
C PRO A 198 14.84 11.76 -9.26
N ASN A 199 15.85 12.46 -8.72
CA ASN A 199 17.16 12.61 -9.39
C ASN A 199 18.05 11.35 -9.31
N SER A 200 17.72 10.41 -8.43
CA SER A 200 18.55 9.24 -8.11
C SER A 200 17.71 8.00 -7.88
N LEU A 201 18.37 6.84 -7.85
CA LEU A 201 17.76 5.58 -7.45
C LEU A 201 17.12 5.71 -6.07
N GLN A 202 15.82 5.42 -5.95
CA GLN A 202 15.11 5.47 -4.69
C GLN A 202 15.35 4.18 -3.92
N ARG A 203 15.59 4.30 -2.61
CA ARG A 203 15.99 3.18 -1.74
C ARG A 203 15.02 3.05 -0.58
N ILE A 204 14.26 1.97 -0.54
CA ILE A 204 13.29 1.71 0.53
C ILE A 204 13.84 0.62 1.42
N LEU A 205 14.06 0.91 2.69
CA LEU A 205 14.45 -0.08 3.69
C LEU A 205 13.19 -0.71 4.29
N VAL A 206 13.04 -2.03 4.11
CA VAL A 206 11.95 -2.85 4.63
C VAL A 206 12.55 -3.91 5.55
N GLY A 207 12.49 -3.67 6.86
CA GLY A 207 13.14 -4.51 7.85
C GLY A 207 14.65 -4.45 7.69
N ASN A 208 15.25 -5.53 7.21
CA ASN A 208 16.67 -5.65 6.86
C ASN A 208 16.92 -5.80 5.35
N MET A 209 15.89 -5.64 4.51
CA MET A 209 16.00 -5.72 3.05
C MET A 209 15.88 -4.34 2.43
N MET A 210 16.59 -4.11 1.33
CA MET A 210 16.50 -2.87 0.57
C MET A 210 15.77 -3.14 -0.73
N ILE A 211 14.85 -2.25 -1.11
CA ILE A 211 14.21 -2.23 -2.42
C ILE A 211 14.68 -0.98 -3.14
N PHE A 212 15.11 -1.15 -4.38
CA PHE A 212 15.54 -0.08 -5.26
C PHE A 212 14.45 0.20 -6.31
N ILE A 213 14.20 1.48 -6.61
CA ILE A 213 13.31 1.90 -7.70
C ILE A 213 14.08 2.85 -8.62
N GLU A 214 14.17 2.48 -9.89
CA GLU A 214 14.76 3.31 -10.93
C GLU A 214 13.76 4.39 -11.40
N PRO A 215 14.13 5.69 -11.36
CA PRO A 215 13.18 6.78 -11.62
C PRO A 215 12.63 6.88 -13.05
N LYS A 216 13.42 6.56 -14.08
CA LYS A 216 13.05 6.75 -15.49
C LYS A 216 12.18 5.63 -16.06
N THR A 217 12.18 4.46 -15.44
CA THR A 217 11.54 3.23 -15.91
C THR A 217 10.53 2.67 -14.92
N GLY A 218 10.63 3.08 -13.65
CA GLY A 218 9.85 2.53 -12.55
C GLY A 218 10.24 1.10 -12.19
N TYR A 219 11.33 0.57 -12.77
CA TYR A 219 11.78 -0.78 -12.48
C TYR A 219 12.18 -0.89 -11.00
N ALA A 220 11.67 -1.93 -10.33
CA ALA A 220 11.91 -2.16 -8.91
C ALA A 220 12.46 -3.56 -8.65
N PHE A 221 13.46 -3.64 -7.77
CA PHE A 221 14.20 -4.86 -7.42
C PHE A 221 14.70 -4.83 -5.97
N LEU A 222 15.03 -6.01 -5.44
CA LEU A 222 15.67 -6.20 -4.14
C LEU A 222 17.20 -6.15 -4.29
#